data_AF-A0A420SYY5-F1
#
_entry.id   AF-A0A420SYY5-F1
#
_cell.length_a   1.000
_cell.length_b   1.000
_cell.length_c   1.000
_cell.angle_alpha   90.00
_cell.angle_beta   90.00
_cell.angle_gamma   90.00
#
_symmetry.space_group_name_H-M   'P 1'
#
loop_
_entity.id
_entity.type
_entity.pdbx_description
1 polymer ?
#
loop_
_entity_poly.entity_id
_entity_poly.type
_entity_poly.pdbx_seq_one_letter_code
_entity_poly.pdbx_strand_id
1 'polypeptide(L)'
;MPRAYWLFPEKEILSSQVILIQPSEKEFARIMAKVDSASENDFDMEIVNYLYRESALVLPHRPYDLLTGEFRADNHKRYLGSDTEPWDPAAIYNEAKLVHFSDWPLHKPWIQSDEELRLQSQPNCTTLADGAEDCAARIIWNSFYTDFKRKRKEICGLDEVILSKEEYEE
;
A
#
# COMPACT_ATOMS: atom_id res chain seq x y z
N MET A 1 -1.07 -1.73 15.09
CA MET A 1 -1.60 -1.38 13.77
C MET A 1 -0.98 -0.06 13.33
N PRO A 2 -0.47 0.04 12.08
CA PRO A 2 0.09 1.29 11.56
C PRO A 2 -0.98 2.36 11.38
N ARG A 3 -0.60 3.64 11.35
CA ARG A 3 -1.52 4.72 10.99
C ARG A 3 -1.88 4.64 9.51
N ALA A 4 -3.16 4.79 9.17
CA ALA A 4 -3.59 4.97 7.78
C ALA A 4 -3.27 6.41 7.34
N TYR A 5 -1.98 6.71 7.16
CA TYR A 5 -1.46 8.07 7.04
C TYR A 5 -2.10 8.84 5.86
N TRP A 6 -2.48 8.15 4.79
CA TRP A 6 -3.09 8.75 3.60
C TRP A 6 -4.46 9.39 3.87
N LEU A 7 -5.14 8.99 4.96
CA LEU A 7 -6.41 9.56 5.39
C LEU A 7 -6.27 10.60 6.51
N PHE A 8 -5.07 10.81 7.04
CA PHE A 8 -4.82 11.74 8.14
C PHE A 8 -4.64 13.19 7.61
N PRO A 9 -5.18 14.22 8.28
CA PRO A 9 -5.91 14.19 9.57
C PRO A 9 -7.43 13.98 9.43
N GLU A 10 -7.98 13.88 8.22
CA GLU A 10 -9.43 13.86 8.03
C GLU A 10 -10.11 12.63 8.66
N LYS A 11 -9.44 11.49 8.64
CA LYS A 11 -9.85 10.27 9.34
C LYS A 11 -8.66 9.67 10.08
N GLU A 12 -8.69 9.77 11.41
CA GLU A 12 -7.65 9.23 12.28
C GLU A 12 -7.81 7.72 12.53
N ILE A 13 -7.83 6.91 11.48
CA ILE A 13 -7.97 5.45 11.58
C ILE A 13 -6.61 4.74 11.43
N LEU A 14 -6.57 3.49 11.88
CA LEU A 14 -5.42 2.61 11.75
C LEU A 14 -5.58 1.72 10.52
N SER A 15 -4.47 1.38 9.88
CA SER A 15 -4.41 0.46 8.74
C SER A 15 -4.44 -0.99 9.22
N SER A 16 -5.15 -1.86 8.49
CA SER A 16 -5.24 -3.29 8.77
C SER A 16 -4.09 -4.10 8.17
N GLN A 17 -3.18 -3.47 7.43
CA GLN A 17 -2.10 -4.16 6.70
C GLN A 17 -1.13 -4.91 7.62
N VAL A 18 -0.90 -4.40 8.84
CA VAL A 18 -0.07 -5.06 9.85
C VAL A 18 -0.74 -5.01 11.22
N ILE A 19 -1.13 -6.18 11.70
CA ILE A 19 -1.69 -6.36 13.04
C ILE A 19 -0.95 -7.50 13.72
N LEU A 20 -0.35 -7.22 14.88
CA LEU A 20 0.18 -8.25 15.76
C LEU A 20 -0.93 -8.66 16.73
N ILE A 21 -1.40 -9.90 16.61
CA ILE A 21 -2.48 -10.45 17.44
C ILE A 21 -2.05 -11.74 18.11
N GLN A 22 -2.62 -12.02 19.27
CA GLN A 22 -2.53 -13.33 19.91
C GLN A 22 -3.74 -14.16 19.51
N PRO A 23 -3.57 -15.35 18.88
CA PRO A 23 -4.69 -16.23 18.57
C PRO A 23 -5.51 -16.57 19.81
N SER A 24 -6.84 -16.49 19.70
CA SER A 24 -7.78 -16.76 20.78
C SER A 24 -9.14 -17.13 20.21
N GLU A 25 -9.73 -18.24 20.64
CA GLU A 25 -11.09 -18.65 20.23
C GLU A 25 -12.13 -17.59 20.58
N LYS A 26 -12.00 -16.99 21.78
CA LYS A 26 -12.89 -15.93 22.25
C LYS A 26 -12.79 -14.69 21.36
N GLU A 27 -11.57 -14.28 21.01
CA GLU A 27 -11.38 -13.10 20.18
C GLU A 27 -11.80 -13.36 18.73
N PHE A 28 -11.52 -14.54 18.20
CA PHE A 28 -12.00 -14.95 16.89
C PHE A 28 -13.53 -14.90 16.81
N ALA A 29 -14.24 -15.44 17.80
CA ALA A 29 -15.70 -15.38 17.85
C ALA A 29 -16.22 -13.92 17.90
N ARG A 30 -15.52 -13.03 18.63
CA ARG A 30 -15.86 -11.60 18.68
C ARG A 30 -15.64 -10.90 17.34
N ILE A 31 -14.55 -11.20 16.63
CA ILE A 31 -14.29 -10.67 15.29
C ILE A 31 -15.36 -11.17 14.31
N MET A 32 -15.66 -12.47 14.30
CA MET A 32 -16.65 -13.05 13.41
C MET A 32 -18.06 -12.50 13.66
N ALA A 33 -18.45 -12.30 14.91
CA ALA A 33 -19.73 -11.64 15.21
C ALA A 33 -19.80 -10.21 14.65
N LYS A 34 -18.66 -9.49 14.60
CA LYS A 34 -18.60 -8.18 13.95
C LYS A 34 -18.69 -8.29 12.43
N VAL A 35 -17.99 -9.25 11.82
CA VAL A 35 -18.07 -9.57 10.37
C VAL A 35 -19.52 -9.89 9.98
N ASP A 36 -20.23 -10.73 10.74
CA ASP A 36 -21.61 -11.13 10.44
C ASP A 36 -22.61 -9.95 10.48
N SER A 37 -22.25 -8.88 11.20
CA SER A 37 -23.05 -7.65 11.32
C SER A 37 -22.57 -6.50 10.43
N ALA A 38 -21.52 -6.73 9.64
CA ALA A 38 -20.88 -5.71 8.81
C ALA A 38 -21.78 -5.34 7.61
N SER A 39 -21.73 -4.08 7.19
CA SER A 39 -22.40 -3.65 5.95
C SER A 39 -21.61 -4.10 4.72
N GLU A 40 -22.23 -4.07 3.54
CA GLU A 40 -21.58 -4.45 2.27
C GLU A 40 -20.32 -3.63 1.95
N ASN A 41 -20.20 -2.43 2.54
CA ASN A 41 -19.05 -1.55 2.35
C ASN A 41 -18.07 -1.57 3.53
N ASP A 42 -18.33 -2.36 4.57
CA ASP A 42 -17.41 -2.53 5.68
C ASP A 42 -16.43 -3.65 5.36
N PHE A 43 -15.17 -3.28 5.19
CA PHE A 43 -14.10 -4.24 4.98
C PHE A 43 -13.33 -4.48 6.27
N ASP A 44 -12.22 -5.20 6.14
CA ASP A 44 -11.36 -5.54 7.26
C ASP A 44 -10.91 -4.30 8.04
N MET A 45 -10.57 -3.19 7.36
CA MET A 45 -10.18 -1.94 8.01
C MET A 45 -11.27 -1.37 8.94
N GLU A 46 -12.53 -1.31 8.50
CA GLU A 46 -13.65 -0.81 9.30
C GLU A 46 -13.88 -1.71 10.54
N ILE A 47 -13.84 -3.02 10.32
CA ILE A 47 -14.06 -4.03 11.37
C ILE A 47 -12.98 -3.93 12.45
N VAL A 48 -11.69 -3.94 12.07
CA VAL A 48 -10.61 -3.93 13.06
C VAL A 48 -10.47 -2.58 13.76
N ASN A 49 -10.80 -1.46 13.09
CA ASN A 49 -10.84 -0.17 13.76
C ASN A 49 -11.97 -0.10 14.77
N TYR A 50 -13.16 -0.62 14.44
CA TYR A 50 -14.26 -0.71 15.40
C TYR A 50 -13.87 -1.50 16.65
N LEU A 51 -13.16 -2.62 16.48
CA LEU A 51 -12.80 -3.51 17.58
C LEU A 51 -11.58 -3.06 18.40
N TYR A 52 -10.60 -2.43 17.75
CA TYR A 52 -9.25 -2.29 18.31
C TYR A 52 -8.64 -0.89 18.25
N ARG A 53 -9.20 0.09 17.52
CA ARG A 53 -8.55 1.40 17.32
C ARG A 53 -8.10 2.07 18.62
N GLU A 54 -8.91 1.96 19.68
CA GLU A 54 -8.64 2.59 20.98
C GLU A 54 -7.71 1.79 21.89
N SER A 55 -7.50 0.50 21.60
CA SER A 55 -6.73 -0.42 22.46
C SER A 55 -5.46 -0.96 21.81
N ALA A 56 -5.37 -0.91 20.49
CA ALA A 56 -4.21 -1.37 19.74
C ALA A 56 -3.02 -0.43 19.96
N LEU A 57 -1.84 -1.02 20.10
CA LEU A 57 -0.60 -0.26 19.98
C LEU A 57 -0.47 0.31 18.56
N VAL A 58 -0.29 1.62 18.46
CA VAL A 58 -0.08 2.32 17.21
C VAL A 58 1.35 2.08 16.75
N LEU A 59 1.50 1.35 15.66
CA LEU A 59 2.80 1.21 14.99
C LEU A 59 3.05 2.46 14.14
N PRO A 60 4.30 2.92 14.02
CA PRO A 60 4.62 3.93 13.02
C PRO A 60 4.41 3.31 11.62
N HIS A 61 3.79 4.06 10.71
CA HIS A 61 3.60 3.61 9.32
C HIS A 61 4.95 3.55 8.59
N ARG A 62 5.92 4.38 8.95
CA ARG A 62 7.33 4.19 8.58
C ARG A 62 8.03 3.32 9.62
N PRO A 63 8.70 2.19 9.25
CA PRO A 63 8.90 1.60 7.92
C PRO A 63 7.90 0.48 7.53
N TYR A 64 6.76 0.35 8.21
CA TYR A 64 5.92 -0.86 8.18
C TYR A 64 4.66 -0.81 7.31
N ASP A 65 4.39 0.29 6.63
CA ASP A 65 3.19 0.52 5.82
C ASP A 65 3.50 1.60 4.76
N LEU A 66 4.33 1.21 3.78
CA LEU A 66 4.61 2.05 2.60
C LEU A 66 3.66 1.65 1.48
N LEU A 67 2.76 2.56 1.09
CA LEU A 67 1.96 2.39 -0.12
C LEU A 67 2.84 2.64 -1.35
N THR A 68 2.79 1.76 -2.33
CA THR A 68 3.43 1.99 -3.65
C THR A 68 2.90 3.26 -4.33
N GLY A 69 1.61 3.57 -4.15
CA GLY A 69 0.98 4.80 -4.62
C GLY A 69 1.60 6.08 -4.06
N GLU A 70 2.36 6.00 -2.96
CA GLU A 70 3.10 7.14 -2.43
C GLU A 70 4.10 7.69 -3.45
N PHE A 71 4.75 6.83 -4.24
CA PHE A 71 5.71 7.26 -5.27
C PHE A 71 5.06 8.02 -6.43
N ARG A 72 3.73 7.91 -6.58
CA ARG A 72 2.95 8.59 -7.61
C ARG A 72 2.32 9.89 -7.09
N ALA A 73 2.31 10.11 -5.78
CA ALA A 73 1.72 11.31 -5.20
C ALA A 73 2.61 12.53 -5.48
N ASP A 74 1.99 13.71 -5.61
CA ASP A 74 2.73 14.98 -5.68
C ASP A 74 3.03 15.56 -4.29
N ASN A 75 2.41 15.01 -3.24
CA ASN A 75 2.50 15.50 -1.87
C ASN A 75 2.68 14.35 -0.88
N HIS A 76 3.87 14.31 -0.28
CA HIS A 76 4.30 13.24 0.63
C HIS A 76 4.22 13.60 2.11
N LYS A 77 3.69 14.78 2.46
CA LYS A 77 3.71 15.30 3.84
C LYS A 77 3.08 14.35 4.85
N ARG A 78 2.01 13.66 4.45
CA ARG A 78 1.30 12.68 5.29
C ARG A 78 2.16 11.46 5.58
N TYR A 79 2.83 10.94 4.55
CA TYR A 79 3.74 9.80 4.70
C TYR A 79 4.99 10.20 5.49
N LEU A 80 5.59 11.35 5.19
CA LEU A 80 6.77 11.83 5.89
C LEU A 80 6.47 12.22 7.34
N GLY A 81 5.24 12.66 7.62
CA GLY A 81 4.86 13.22 8.92
C GLY A 81 5.54 14.58 9.17
N SER A 82 6.01 15.24 8.11
CA SER A 82 6.79 16.48 8.16
C SER A 82 6.50 17.33 6.93
N ASP A 83 6.40 18.64 7.14
CA ASP A 83 6.31 19.64 6.06
C ASP A 83 7.67 20.08 5.53
N THR A 84 8.76 19.63 6.16
CA THR A 84 10.13 20.11 5.90
C THR A 84 11.09 19.02 5.43
N GLU A 85 10.76 17.75 5.66
CA GLU A 85 11.53 16.63 5.14
C GLU A 85 11.29 16.56 3.62
N PRO A 86 12.34 16.62 2.78
CA PRO A 86 12.19 16.44 1.35
C PRO A 86 11.88 14.97 1.03
N TRP A 87 11.12 14.75 -0.04
CA TRP A 87 10.89 13.41 -0.56
C TRP A 87 12.15 12.89 -1.26
N ASP A 88 12.73 11.83 -0.72
CA ASP A 88 13.83 11.07 -1.32
C ASP A 88 13.34 9.64 -1.59
N PRO A 89 12.99 9.31 -2.85
CA PRO A 89 12.49 7.99 -3.22
C PRO A 89 13.42 6.84 -2.81
N ALA A 90 14.74 7.06 -2.89
CA ALA A 90 15.74 6.03 -2.62
C ALA A 90 15.90 5.81 -1.11
N ALA A 91 15.90 6.88 -0.31
CA ALA A 91 15.91 6.77 1.15
C ALA A 91 14.67 6.03 1.65
N ILE A 92 13.49 6.39 1.14
CA ILE A 92 12.22 5.73 1.52
C ILE A 92 12.20 4.26 1.11
N TYR A 93 12.65 3.94 -0.11
CA TYR A 93 12.80 2.56 -0.56
C TYR A 93 13.70 1.72 0.36
N ASN A 94 14.84 2.29 0.78
CA ASN A 94 15.79 1.61 1.65
C ASN A 94 15.32 1.49 3.11
N GLU A 95 14.49 2.44 3.57
CA GLU A 95 13.93 2.42 4.92
C GLU A 95 12.82 1.35 5.04
N ALA A 96 12.02 1.17 3.98
CA ALA A 96 10.81 0.35 4.01
C ALA A 96 11.07 -1.13 4.34
N LYS A 97 10.29 -1.66 5.28
CA LYS A 97 10.27 -3.09 5.66
C LYS A 97 9.06 -3.82 5.12
N LEU A 98 7.99 -3.10 4.83
CA LEU A 98 6.79 -3.63 4.19
C LEU A 98 6.27 -2.65 3.15
N VAL A 99 5.98 -3.17 1.97
CA VAL A 99 5.39 -2.43 0.85
C VAL A 99 4.00 -3.00 0.57
N HIS A 100 3.01 -2.13 0.45
CA HIS A 100 1.64 -2.48 0.13
C HIS A 100 1.24 -1.91 -1.23
N PHE A 101 0.85 -2.80 -2.14
CA PHE A 101 0.46 -2.45 -3.51
C PHE A 101 -0.93 -1.80 -3.54
N SER A 102 -0.98 -0.47 -3.63
CA SER A 102 -2.21 0.33 -3.71
C SER A 102 -2.10 1.37 -4.82
N ASP A 103 -2.33 0.93 -6.05
CA ASP A 103 -2.12 1.76 -7.25
C ASP A 103 -3.33 1.80 -8.17
N TRP A 104 -4.56 1.64 -7.66
CA TRP A 104 -5.76 1.74 -8.49
C TRP A 104 -5.67 2.97 -9.43
N PRO A 105 -5.94 2.82 -10.74
CA PRO A 105 -6.52 1.66 -11.42
C PRO A 105 -5.54 0.57 -11.85
N LEU A 106 -4.24 0.67 -11.54
CA LEU A 106 -3.29 -0.39 -11.86
C LEU A 106 -3.57 -1.64 -11.00
N HIS A 107 -3.54 -2.80 -11.65
CA HIS A 107 -3.86 -4.06 -11.00
C HIS A 107 -2.81 -4.47 -9.96
N LYS A 108 -3.18 -5.45 -9.13
CA LYS A 108 -2.25 -6.10 -8.20
C LYS A 108 -1.09 -6.74 -8.97
N PRO A 109 0.12 -6.83 -8.39
CA PRO A 109 1.34 -7.14 -9.15
C PRO A 109 1.41 -8.56 -9.70
N TRP A 110 0.53 -9.48 -9.27
CA TRP A 110 0.39 -10.83 -9.83
C TRP A 110 -0.62 -10.92 -10.99
N ILE A 111 -1.32 -9.82 -11.32
CA ILE A 111 -2.26 -9.74 -12.42
C ILE A 111 -1.55 -9.05 -13.60
N GLN A 112 -1.68 -9.62 -14.79
CA GLN A 112 -1.15 -8.99 -15.99
C GLN A 112 -1.85 -7.64 -16.19
N SER A 113 -1.05 -6.57 -16.26
CA SER A 113 -1.53 -5.22 -16.53
C SER A 113 -1.17 -4.84 -17.95
N ASP A 114 -2.04 -4.07 -18.60
CA ASP A 114 -1.76 -3.50 -19.89
C ASP A 114 -0.57 -2.52 -19.80
N GLU A 115 0.29 -2.54 -20.81
CA GLU A 115 1.50 -1.72 -20.82
C GLU A 115 1.18 -0.22 -20.91
N GLU A 116 0.11 0.16 -21.62
CA GLU A 116 -0.36 1.53 -21.69
C GLU A 116 -0.85 2.00 -20.31
N LEU A 117 -1.62 1.17 -19.60
CA LEU A 117 -2.07 1.47 -18.24
C LEU A 117 -0.90 1.66 -17.28
N ARG A 118 0.14 0.82 -17.38
CA ARG A 118 1.37 0.96 -16.59
C ARG A 118 2.09 2.28 -16.91
N LEU A 119 2.26 2.61 -18.18
CA LEU A 119 2.92 3.84 -18.63
C LEU A 119 2.16 5.11 -18.21
N GLN A 120 0.84 5.05 -18.18
CA GLN A 120 -0.02 6.13 -17.68
C GLN A 120 0.01 6.25 -16.16
N SER A 121 0.19 5.12 -15.45
CA SER A 121 0.17 5.10 -13.98
C SER A 121 1.52 5.43 -13.35
N GLN A 122 2.64 5.20 -14.03
CA GLN A 122 3.97 5.40 -13.42
C GLN A 122 4.22 6.88 -13.03
N PRO A 123 5.03 7.15 -12.00
CA PRO A 123 5.43 8.51 -11.63
C PRO A 123 6.08 9.27 -12.79
N ASN A 124 5.88 10.59 -12.85
CA ASN A 124 6.63 11.45 -13.77
C ASN A 124 8.09 11.60 -13.32
N CYS A 125 9.01 11.78 -14.27
CA CYS A 125 10.34 12.25 -13.93
C CYS A 125 10.26 13.75 -13.60
N THR A 126 11.05 14.18 -12.62
CA THR A 126 11.14 15.57 -12.19
C THR A 126 12.44 16.18 -12.74
N THR A 127 12.61 17.48 -12.54
CA THR A 127 13.84 18.19 -12.93
C THR A 127 14.51 18.72 -11.68
N LEU A 128 15.79 18.38 -11.50
CA LEU A 128 16.63 18.87 -10.42
C LEU A 128 17.01 20.34 -10.65
N ALA A 129 17.53 20.99 -9.61
CA ALA A 129 17.91 22.41 -9.65
C ALA A 129 18.97 22.75 -10.71
N ASP A 130 19.81 21.77 -11.09
CA ASP A 130 20.83 21.90 -12.13
C ASP A 130 20.31 21.58 -13.55
N GLY A 131 19.02 21.28 -13.69
CA GLY A 131 18.39 20.93 -14.95
C GLY A 131 18.50 19.46 -15.34
N ALA A 132 19.12 18.61 -14.52
CA ALA A 132 19.14 17.18 -14.75
C ALA A 132 17.75 16.55 -14.52
N GLU A 133 17.41 15.55 -15.32
CA GLU A 133 16.19 14.77 -15.12
C GLU A 133 16.38 13.78 -13.97
N ASP A 134 15.42 13.73 -13.05
CA ASP A 134 15.36 12.74 -11.97
C ASP A 134 14.15 11.81 -12.16
N CYS A 135 14.45 10.55 -12.44
CA CYS A 135 13.47 9.48 -12.61
C CYS A 135 13.49 8.47 -11.47
N ALA A 136 14.14 8.76 -10.33
CA ALA A 136 14.32 7.78 -9.24
C ALA A 136 13.00 7.16 -8.79
N ALA A 137 11.97 7.98 -8.58
CA ALA A 137 10.63 7.51 -8.19
C ALA A 137 10.03 6.57 -9.24
N ARG A 138 10.12 6.93 -10.54
CA ARG A 138 9.63 6.12 -11.65
C ARG A 138 10.35 4.77 -11.73
N ILE A 139 11.67 4.78 -11.60
CA ILE A 139 12.51 3.57 -11.67
C ILE A 139 12.16 2.63 -10.51
N ILE A 140 12.11 3.14 -9.29
CA ILE A 140 11.78 2.36 -8.09
C ILE A 140 10.36 1.82 -8.14
N TRP A 141 9.39 2.67 -8.50
CA TRP A 141 7.99 2.24 -8.56
C TRP A 141 7.79 1.08 -9.56
N ASN A 142 8.39 1.15 -10.74
CA ASN A 142 8.37 0.04 -11.70
C ASN A 142 9.13 -1.19 -11.20
N SER A 143 10.18 -0.99 -10.38
CA SER A 143 10.94 -2.08 -9.77
C SER A 143 10.09 -2.88 -8.79
N PHE A 144 9.17 -2.27 -8.02
CA PHE A 144 8.28 -3.02 -7.13
C PHE A 144 7.49 -4.10 -7.87
N TYR A 145 6.92 -3.76 -9.03
CA TYR A 145 6.13 -4.68 -9.85
C TYR A 145 6.99 -5.75 -10.51
N THR A 146 8.08 -5.34 -11.17
CA THR A 146 8.96 -6.26 -11.89
C THR A 146 9.66 -7.22 -10.94
N ASP A 147 10.13 -6.77 -9.78
CA ASP A 147 10.74 -7.62 -8.77
C ASP A 147 9.73 -8.55 -8.12
N PHE A 148 8.50 -8.10 -7.85
CA PHE A 148 7.47 -8.97 -7.30
C PHE A 148 7.18 -10.13 -8.27
N LYS A 149 6.92 -9.83 -9.55
CA LYS A 149 6.65 -10.84 -10.60
C LYS A 149 7.79 -11.83 -10.73
N ARG A 150 9.03 -11.31 -10.84
CA ARG A 150 10.24 -12.13 -10.94
C ARG A 150 10.39 -13.05 -9.72
N LYS A 151 10.34 -12.50 -8.50
CA LYS A 151 10.47 -13.29 -7.26
C LYS A 151 9.34 -14.31 -7.10
N ARG A 152 8.11 -13.95 -7.46
CA ARG A 152 6.95 -14.86 -7.42
C ARG A 152 7.17 -16.06 -8.35
N LYS A 153 7.70 -15.85 -9.54
CA LYS A 153 8.04 -16.93 -10.47
C LYS A 153 9.22 -17.76 -9.97
N GLU A 154 10.32 -17.11 -9.58
CA GLU A 154 11.56 -17.77 -9.15
C GLU A 154 11.40 -18.59 -7.87
N ILE A 155 10.64 -18.08 -6.89
CA ILE A 155 10.48 -18.70 -5.57
C ILE A 155 9.27 -19.62 -5.53
N CYS A 156 8.13 -19.18 -6.07
CA CYS A 156 6.88 -19.92 -5.95
C CYS A 156 6.52 -20.73 -7.21
N GLY A 157 7.22 -20.54 -8.33
CA GLY A 157 6.90 -21.22 -9.59
C GLY A 157 5.59 -20.74 -10.23
N LEU A 158 5.16 -19.52 -9.94
CA LEU A 158 3.86 -19.00 -10.34
C LEU A 158 4.00 -17.79 -11.26
N ASP A 159 3.41 -17.89 -12.46
CA ASP A 159 3.31 -16.81 -13.43
C ASP A 159 2.19 -15.82 -13.08
N GLU A 160 2.05 -14.79 -13.92
CA GLU A 160 0.97 -13.81 -13.84
C GLU A 160 -0.38 -14.44 -14.18
N VAL A 161 -1.44 -13.91 -13.55
CA VAL A 161 -2.82 -14.25 -13.84
C VAL A 161 -3.34 -13.29 -14.90
N ILE A 162 -3.92 -13.84 -15.96
CA ILE A 162 -4.65 -13.08 -16.97
C ILE A 162 -6.12 -13.09 -16.55
N LEU A 163 -6.66 -11.91 -16.27
CA LEU A 163 -8.08 -11.74 -16.02
C LEU A 163 -8.75 -11.13 -17.24
N SER A 164 -9.98 -11.53 -17.52
CA SER A 164 -10.85 -10.81 -18.43
C SER A 164 -11.24 -9.44 -17.82
N LYS A 165 -11.75 -8.53 -18.65
CA LYS A 165 -12.24 -7.23 -18.17
C LYS A 165 -13.40 -7.38 -17.18
N GLU A 166 -14.24 -8.38 -17.38
CA GLU A 166 -15.42 -8.66 -16.54
C GLU A 166 -15.00 -9.15 -15.14
N GLU A 167 -13.96 -9.99 -15.04
CA GLU A 167 -13.42 -10.47 -13.76
C GLU A 167 -12.68 -9.40 -12.93
N TYR A 168 -12.48 -8.19 -13.48
CA TYR A 168 -11.80 -7.09 -12.80
C TYR A 168 -12.76 -6.02 -12.27
N GLU A 169 -13.92 -5.86 -12.90
CA GLU A 169 -14.90 -4.82 -12.56
C GLU A 169 -15.94 -5.27 -11.51
N GLU A 170 -16.01 -6.57 -11.21
CA GLU A 170 -16.75 -7.15 -10.06
C GLU A 170 -15.92 -7.13 -8.77
#